data_AF-R4WEQ9-F1
#
_entry.id   AF-R4WEQ9-F1
#
_cell.length_a   1.000
_cell.length_b   1.000
_cell.length_c   1.000
_cell.angle_alpha   90.00
_cell.angle_beta   90.00
_cell.angle_gamma   90.00
#
_symmetry.space_group_name_H-M   'P 1'
#
loop_
_entity.id
_entity.type
_entity.pdbx_description
1 polymer ?
#
loop_
_entity_poly.entity_id
_entity_poly.type
_entity_poly.pdbx_seq_one_letter_code
_entity_poly.pdbx_strand_id
1 'polypeptide(L)'
;MRAILADWLIEVHGKFELMPESLYLTFNIVDRYLSFKKVFRRDLQLIGISAMLIACKYEEIWAPEVNDFICISDKTYTREKILAMEKDILDVLEWTLTVPTPYVFLVRFL
;
A
#
# COMPACT_ATOMS: atom_id res chain seq x y z
N MET A 1 14.10 8.76 1.94
CA MET A 1 13.72 7.32 2.06
C MET A 1 12.32 7.06 1.50
N ARG A 2 11.31 7.92 1.76
CA ARG A 2 10.00 7.85 1.09
C ARG A 2 10.10 7.70 -0.44
N ALA A 3 10.92 8.52 -1.09
CA ALA A 3 11.09 8.46 -2.56
C ALA A 3 11.58 7.08 -3.06
N ILE A 4 12.49 6.43 -2.33
CA ILE A 4 12.99 5.09 -2.68
C ILE A 4 11.89 4.05 -2.54
N LEU A 5 11.09 4.13 -1.46
CA LEU A 5 9.92 3.27 -1.29
C LEU A 5 8.89 3.51 -2.41
N ALA A 6 8.67 4.78 -2.78
CA ALA A 6 7.70 5.14 -3.80
C ALA A 6 8.09 4.63 -5.19
N ASP A 7 9.35 4.80 -5.57
CA ASP A 7 9.91 4.25 -6.81
C ASP A 7 9.70 2.74 -6.89
N TRP A 8 10.05 2.02 -5.82
CA TRP A 8 9.84 0.58 -5.74
C TRP A 8 8.36 0.18 -5.78
N LEU A 9 7.46 0.89 -5.09
CA LEU A 9 6.02 0.61 -5.13
C LEU A 9 5.42 0.84 -6.52
N ILE A 10 5.94 1.80 -7.29
CA ILE A 10 5.53 2.00 -8.69
C ILE A 10 5.94 0.79 -9.54
N GLU A 11 7.13 0.22 -9.33
CA GLU A 11 7.53 -1.02 -10.01
C GLU A 11 6.63 -2.20 -9.64
N VAL A 12 6.29 -2.36 -8.35
CA VAL A 12 5.37 -3.41 -7.89
C VAL A 12 3.98 -3.25 -8.52
N HIS A 13 3.46 -2.02 -8.51
CA HIS A 13 2.19 -1.65 -9.13
C HIS A 13 2.15 -2.04 -10.61
N GLY A 14 3.20 -1.70 -11.36
CA GLY A 14 3.32 -2.07 -12.76
C GLY A 14 3.42 -3.58 -12.99
N LYS A 15 4.14 -4.32 -12.13
CA LYS A 15 4.27 -5.78 -12.23
C LYS A 15 2.95 -6.53 -11.99
N PHE A 16 2.10 -5.99 -11.12
CA PHE A 16 0.78 -6.55 -10.85
C PHE A 16 -0.31 -6.01 -11.78
N GLU A 17 0.02 -5.11 -12.72
CA GLU A 17 -0.91 -4.50 -13.66
C GLU A 17 -2.14 -3.87 -12.97
N LEU A 18 -1.92 -3.26 -11.81
CA LEU A 18 -2.98 -2.71 -10.97
C LEU A 18 -3.56 -1.42 -11.56
N MET A 19 -4.80 -1.12 -11.17
CA MET A 19 -5.45 0.14 -11.50
C MET A 19 -4.71 1.32 -10.85
N PRO A 20 -4.70 2.52 -11.48
CA PRO A 20 -4.07 3.70 -10.89
C PRO A 20 -4.62 4.05 -9.51
N GLU A 21 -5.93 3.89 -9.30
CA GLU A 21 -6.64 4.12 -8.04
C GLU A 21 -5.93 3.43 -6.86
N SER A 22 -5.56 2.16 -7.03
CA SER A 22 -4.82 1.36 -6.06
C SER A 22 -3.48 1.99 -5.68
N LEU A 23 -2.73 2.52 -6.64
CA LEU A 23 -1.44 3.18 -6.38
C LEU A 23 -1.62 4.48 -5.57
N TYR A 24 -2.56 5.31 -5.97
CA TYR A 24 -2.81 6.58 -5.29
C TYR A 24 -3.35 6.36 -3.88
N LEU A 25 -4.23 5.37 -3.68
CA LEU A 25 -4.69 4.98 -2.36
C LEU A 25 -3.56 4.39 -1.51
N THR A 26 -2.67 3.58 -2.10
CA THR A 26 -1.48 3.06 -1.42
C THR A 26 -0.64 4.20 -0.84
N PHE A 27 -0.33 5.22 -1.64
CA PHE A 27 0.46 6.36 -1.16
C PHE A 27 -0.27 7.15 -0.08
N ASN A 28 -1.59 7.33 -0.21
CA ASN A 28 -2.39 7.98 0.84
C ASN A 28 -2.30 7.22 2.18
N ILE A 29 -2.44 5.89 2.15
CA ILE A 29 -2.35 5.02 3.33
C ILE A 29 -0.95 5.12 3.96
N VAL A 30 0.11 4.98 3.16
CA VAL A 30 1.51 5.06 3.64
C VAL A 30 1.76 6.40 4.32
N ASP A 31 1.44 7.52 3.66
CA ASP A 31 1.73 8.85 4.18
C ASP A 31 0.92 9.16 5.46
N ARG A 32 -0.35 8.73 5.52
CA ARG A 32 -1.16 8.86 6.73
C ARG A 32 -0.63 8.00 7.87
N TYR A 33 -0.30 6.74 7.62
CA TYR A 33 0.22 5.86 8.68
C TYR A 33 1.54 6.41 9.27
N LEU A 34 2.45 6.89 8.41
CA LEU A 34 3.72 7.47 8.83
C LEU A 34 3.57 8.81 9.57
N SER A 35 2.44 9.51 9.43
CA SER A 35 2.18 10.73 10.20
C SER A 35 1.80 10.44 11.66
N PHE A 36 1.20 9.28 11.94
CA PHE A 36 0.82 8.84 13.30
C PHE A 36 1.89 8.01 14.00
N LYS A 37 2.70 7.24 13.25
CA LYS A 37 3.68 6.30 13.81
C LYS A 37 5.11 6.65 13.38
N LYS A 38 6.02 6.71 14.35
CA LYS A 38 7.46 6.71 14.07
C LYS A 38 7.90 5.29 13.76
N VAL A 39 8.52 5.10 12.59
CA VAL A 39 8.89 3.76 12.10
C VAL A 39 10.37 3.70 11.76
N PHE A 40 10.98 2.54 11.98
CA PHE A 40 12.34 2.28 11.55
C PHE A 40 12.42 2.05 10.05
N ARG A 41 13.55 2.42 9.44
CA ARG A 41 13.82 2.24 8.01
C ARG A 41 13.55 0.82 7.51
N ARG A 42 13.89 -0.20 8.31
CA ARG A 42 13.76 -1.63 7.96
C ARG A 42 12.31 -2.09 7.77
N ASP A 43 11.36 -1.35 8.35
CA ASP A 43 9.94 -1.69 8.34
C ASP A 43 9.17 -0.93 7.24
N LEU A 44 9.82 0.03 6.55
CA LEU A 44 9.17 0.85 5.52
C LEU A 44 8.65 0.02 4.33
N GLN A 45 9.42 -0.98 3.88
CA GLN A 45 8.97 -1.84 2.79
C GLN A 45 7.78 -2.71 3.21
N LEU A 46 7.79 -3.23 4.44
CA LEU A 46 6.66 -3.97 5.01
C LEU A 46 5.39 -3.12 5.06
N ILE A 47 5.50 -1.85 5.47
CA ILE A 47 4.37 -0.90 5.46
C ILE A 47 3.89 -0.67 4.03
N GLY A 48 4.81 -0.46 3.08
CA GLY A 48 4.47 -0.22 1.69
C GLY A 48 3.67 -1.36 1.06
N ILE A 49 4.14 -2.60 1.19
CA ILE A 49 3.42 -3.77 0.65
C ILE A 49 2.09 -4.01 1.36
N SER A 50 2.03 -3.76 2.67
CA SER A 50 0.79 -3.96 3.43
C SER A 50 -0.25 -2.89 3.10
N ALA A 51 0.19 -1.64 2.88
CA ALA A 51 -0.65 -0.56 2.40
C ALA A 51 -1.16 -0.84 0.97
N MET A 52 -0.32 -1.39 0.10
CA MET A 52 -0.74 -1.77 -1.25
C MET A 52 -1.73 -2.94 -1.23
N LEU A 53 -1.50 -3.95 -0.39
CA LEU A 53 -2.45 -5.03 -0.17
C LEU A 53 -3.84 -4.50 0.24
N ILE A 54 -3.88 -3.55 1.18
CA ILE A 54 -5.14 -2.90 1.60
C ILE A 54 -5.79 -2.16 0.43
N ALA A 55 -5.01 -1.36 -0.31
CA ALA A 55 -5.52 -0.60 -1.44
C ALA A 55 -6.07 -1.52 -2.54
N CYS A 56 -5.37 -2.61 -2.87
CA CYS A 56 -5.84 -3.59 -3.84
C CYS A 56 -7.14 -4.26 -3.40
N LYS A 57 -7.25 -4.67 -2.13
CA LYS A 57 -8.51 -5.24 -1.60
C LYS A 57 -9.68 -4.25 -1.66
N TYR A 58 -9.40 -2.95 -1.72
CA TYR A 58 -10.40 -1.91 -1.71
C TYR A 58 -10.82 -1.46 -3.13
N GLU A 59 -9.87 -1.32 -4.05
CA GLU A 59 -10.10 -0.77 -5.40
C GLU A 59 -10.18 -1.84 -6.51
N GLU A 60 -9.50 -2.98 -6.36
CA GLU A 60 -9.42 -4.00 -7.41
C GLU A 60 -10.59 -4.98 -7.36
N ILE A 61 -11.07 -5.37 -8.54
CA ILE A 61 -12.02 -6.49 -8.67
C ILE A 61 -11.33 -7.81 -8.28
N TRP A 62 -10.07 -7.97 -8.73
CA TRP A 62 -9.24 -9.15 -8.50
C TRP A 62 -7.94 -8.74 -7.81
N ALA A 63 -7.99 -8.56 -6.51
CA ALA A 63 -6.82 -8.19 -5.71
C ALA A 63 -5.78 -9.33 -5.67
N PRO A 64 -4.47 -9.01 -5.76
CA PRO A 64 -3.41 -10.00 -5.53
C PRO A 64 -3.48 -10.59 -4.11
N GLU A 65 -3.07 -11.84 -3.98
CA GLU A 65 -3.06 -12.52 -2.69
C GLU A 65 -1.83 -12.11 -1.86
N VAL A 66 -1.90 -12.33 -0.54
CA VAL A 66 -0.76 -12.11 0.37
C VAL A 66 0.49 -12.87 -0.10
N ASN A 67 0.31 -14.05 -0.71
CA ASN A 67 1.42 -14.84 -1.24
C ASN A 67 2.18 -14.14 -2.37
N ASP A 68 1.50 -13.34 -3.19
CA ASP A 68 2.11 -12.59 -4.29
C ASP A 68 3.02 -11.49 -3.73
N PHE A 69 2.57 -10.81 -2.67
CA PHE A 69 3.38 -9.81 -1.95
C PHE A 69 4.58 -10.43 -1.21
N ILE A 70 4.45 -11.67 -0.71
CA ILE A 70 5.58 -12.42 -0.15
C ILE A 70 6.59 -12.74 -1.25
N CYS A 71 6.11 -13.17 -2.43
CA CYS A 71 6.97 -13.50 -3.56
C CYS A 71 7.74 -12.27 -4.06
N ILE A 72 7.07 -11.14 -4.25
CA ILE A 72 7.69 -9.92 -4.81
C ILE A 72 8.64 -9.22 -3.83
N SER A 73 8.52 -9.50 -2.54
CA SER A 73 9.44 -9.02 -1.50
C SER A 73 10.61 -9.98 -1.27
N ASP A 74 10.91 -10.88 -2.21
CA ASP A 74 11.94 -11.92 -2.12
C ASP A 74 11.83 -12.77 -0.84
N LYS A 75 10.60 -13.01 -0.37
CA LYS A 75 10.30 -13.74 0.88
C LYS A 75 10.93 -13.11 2.13
N THR A 76 11.24 -11.82 2.08
CA THR A 76 11.80 -11.08 3.22
C THR A 76 10.82 -11.04 4.41
N TYR A 77 9.52 -11.07 4.11
CA TYR A 77 8.45 -11.00 5.11
C TYR A 77 7.60 -12.27 5.10
N THR A 78 7.19 -12.70 6.29
CA THR A 78 6.26 -13.82 6.43
C THR A 78 4.82 -13.35 6.29
N ARG A 79 3.91 -14.27 5.98
CA ARG A 79 2.46 -14.01 5.88
C ARG A 79 1.94 -13.34 7.14
N GLU A 80 2.36 -13.82 8.31
CA GLU A 80 1.90 -13.33 9.61
C GLU A 80 2.35 -11.88 9.84
N LYS A 81 3.56 -11.52 9.39
CA LYS A 81 4.06 -10.14 9.51
C LYS A 81 3.27 -9.18 8.62
N ILE A 82 2.94 -9.58 7.40
CA ILE A 82 2.14 -8.75 6.49
C ILE A 82 0.73 -8.56 7.05
N LEU A 83 0.08 -9.63 7.50
CA LEU A 83 -1.26 -9.56 8.09
C LEU A 83 -1.29 -8.76 9.39
N ALA A 84 -0.25 -8.87 10.22
CA ALA A 84 -0.13 -8.07 11.43
C ALA A 84 0.05 -6.58 11.12
N MET A 85 0.85 -6.25 10.10
CA MET A 85 1.04 -4.87 9.65
C MET A 85 -0.22 -4.31 9.00
N GLU A 86 -0.92 -5.10 8.16
CA GLU A 86 -2.22 -4.73 7.60
C GLU A 86 -3.20 -4.33 8.70
N LYS A 87 -3.33 -5.17 9.74
CA LYS A 87 -4.19 -4.87 10.88
C LYS A 87 -3.78 -3.60 11.63
N ASP A 88 -2.49 -3.43 11.92
CA ASP A 88 -2.00 -2.23 12.62
C ASP A 88 -2.25 -0.95 11.80
N ILE A 89 -2.07 -1.00 10.47
CA ILE A 89 -2.38 0.14 9.58
C ILE A 89 -3.87 0.48 9.66
N LEU A 90 -4.76 -0.52 9.53
CA LEU A 90 -6.20 -0.31 9.57
C LEU A 90 -6.66 0.24 10.92
N ASP A 91 -6.13 -0.28 12.02
CA ASP A 91 -6.45 0.18 13.38
C ASP A 91 -5.98 1.62 13.60
N VAL A 92 -4.78 2.00 13.14
CA VAL A 92 -4.25 3.37 13.24
C VAL A 92 -5.04 4.36 12.38
N LEU A 93 -5.54 3.93 11.22
CA LEU A 93 -6.34 4.77 10.33
C LEU A 93 -7.84 4.76 10.66
N GLU A 94 -8.22 4.11 11.76
CA GLU A 94 -9.62 3.95 12.20
C GLU A 94 -10.51 3.44 11.06
N TRP A 95 -9.99 2.52 10.24
CA TRP A 95 -10.67 1.95 9.08
C TRP A 95 -11.17 2.98 8.05
N THR A 96 -10.70 4.22 8.11
CA THR A 96 -11.12 5.30 7.23
C THR A 96 -10.28 5.28 5.96
N LEU A 97 -10.70 4.48 4.98
CA LEU A 97 -10.02 4.31 3.68
C LEU A 97 -10.68 5.09 2.54
N THR A 98 -11.98 5.41 2.65
CA THR A 98 -12.71 6.16 1.63
C THR A 98 -12.31 7.63 1.66
N VAL A 99 -11.31 7.99 0.85
CA VAL A 99 -10.76 9.35 0.77
C VAL A 99 -10.64 9.80 -0.68
N PRO A 100 -10.81 11.10 -0.97
CA PRO A 100 -10.58 11.61 -2.31
C PRO A 100 -9.07 11.59 -2.61
N THR A 101 -8.66 10.76 -3.56
CA THR A 101 -7.29 10.76 -4.07
C THR A 101 -7.14 11.79 -5.21
N PRO A 102 -5.94 12.31 -5.48
CA PRO A 102 -5.70 13.23 -6.60
C PRO A 102 -6.14 12.65 -7.96
N TYR A 103 -6.11 11.32 -8.10
CA TYR A 103 -6.49 10.63 -9.33
C TYR A 103 -7.94 10.90 -9.77
N VAL A 104 -8.89 10.91 -8.82
CA VAL A 104 -10.31 11.15 -9.13
C VAL A 104 -10.51 12.54 -9.74
N PHE A 105 -9.75 13.53 -9.28
CA PHE A 105 -9.80 14.88 -9.85
C PHE A 105 -9.13 14.97 -11.21
N LEU A 106 -8.04 14.21 -11.42
CA LEU A 106 -7.39 14.12 -12.73
C LEU A 106 -8.35 13.55 -13.78
N VAL A 107 -9.03 12.44 -13.49
CA VAL A 107 -10.03 11.84 -14.39
C VAL A 107 -11.25 12.75 -14.62
N ARG A 108 -11.62 13.56 -13.62
CA ARG A 108 -12.80 14.43 -13.73
C ARG A 108 -12.57 15.68 -14.59
N PHE A 109 -11.35 16.23 -14.55
CA PHE A 109 -11.06 17.58 -15.05
C PHE A 109 -10.08 17.63 -16.23
N LEU A 110 -9.34 16.57 -16.50
CA LEU A 110 -8.49 16.42 -17.70
C LEU A 110 -9.10 15.40 -18.65
#